data_AF-A0A522DDD9-F1
#
_entry.id   AF-A0A522DDD9-F1
#
_cell.length_a   1.000
_cell.length_b   1.000
_cell.length_c   1.000
_cell.angle_alpha   90.00
_cell.angle_beta   90.00
_cell.angle_gamma   90.00
#
_symmetry.space_group_name_H-M   'P 1'
#
loop_
_entity.id
_entity.type
_entity.pdbx_description
1 polymer ?
#
loop_
_entity_poly.entity_id
_entity_poly.type
_entity_poly.pdbx_seq_one_letter_code
_entity_poly.pdbx_strand_id
1 'polypeptide(L)'
;MTKITPPRRLFLYGLALTPLLSLPYWSLYHDITLPFSDFFMLPVWTIHFLAVFPHEAGHLLIFWLFGHPAMPSFDILYGGGWVRPEPQQPWMLGLIYFAMAVLGLWLHAHKKKRFLMFLCALVPVHLALAFNIGHNILCLYLGPGSELLAATLFAYGCLFRGQRHATPRAAKGDVALRSCGVSAGIYLIVKNMFQMGEVMFGRPLRFRYSPTTGRYITDDIQKVAQFSGLSVPAAASVIFIAAVCCLAFLTYAAMTKNPKESA
;
A
#
# COMPACT_ATOMS: atom_id res chain seq x y z
N MET A 1 24.12 -27.54 -4.93
CA MET A 1 22.86 -26.78 -5.10
C MET A 1 22.40 -26.26 -3.73
N THR A 2 22.24 -24.96 -3.55
CA THR A 2 21.67 -24.39 -2.32
C THR A 2 20.17 -24.70 -2.28
N LYS A 3 19.70 -25.38 -1.23
CA LYS A 3 18.26 -25.64 -1.04
C LYS A 3 17.56 -24.30 -0.80
N ILE A 4 16.70 -23.88 -1.72
CA ILE A 4 15.89 -22.67 -1.59
C ILE A 4 14.85 -22.92 -0.49
N THR A 5 14.76 -22.04 0.51
CA THR A 5 13.73 -22.11 1.54
C THR A 5 12.34 -22.02 0.89
N PRO A 6 11.42 -22.97 1.20
CA PRO A 6 10.09 -22.98 0.59
C PRO A 6 9.26 -21.75 1.03
N PRO A 7 8.41 -21.20 0.15
CA PRO A 7 7.59 -20.01 0.45
C PRO A 7 6.79 -20.13 1.76
N ARG A 8 6.19 -21.30 2.00
CA ARG A 8 5.46 -21.60 3.24
C ARG A 8 6.28 -21.32 4.50
N ARG A 9 7.56 -21.72 4.54
CA ARG A 9 8.42 -21.50 5.73
C ARG A 9 8.74 -20.02 5.90
N LEU A 10 9.06 -19.33 4.81
CA LEU A 10 9.35 -17.89 4.84
C LEU A 10 8.13 -17.08 5.31
N PHE A 11 6.94 -17.44 4.83
CA PHE A 11 5.69 -16.82 5.28
C PHE A 11 5.47 -17.03 6.78
N LEU A 12 5.64 -18.26 7.28
CA LEU A 12 5.50 -18.55 8.71
C LEU A 12 6.54 -17.80 9.56
N TYR A 13 7.78 -17.64 9.08
CA TYR A 13 8.76 -16.79 9.75
C TYR A 13 8.29 -15.34 9.78
N GLY A 14 7.85 -14.78 8.66
CA GLY A 14 7.36 -13.40 8.60
C GLY A 14 6.18 -13.15 9.53
N LEU A 15 5.22 -14.08 9.55
CA LEU A 15 4.08 -14.03 10.45
C LEU A 15 4.51 -14.09 11.93
N ALA A 16 5.44 -14.99 12.28
CA ALA A 16 5.93 -15.13 13.64
C ALA A 16 6.76 -13.91 14.11
N LEU A 17 7.44 -13.19 13.21
CA LEU A 17 8.14 -11.95 13.54
C LEU A 17 7.20 -10.75 13.71
N THR A 18 5.98 -10.78 13.17
CA THR A 18 5.08 -9.63 13.15
C THR A 18 4.69 -9.13 14.55
N PRO A 19 4.37 -10.00 15.54
CA PRO A 19 4.14 -9.56 16.92
C PRO A 19 5.35 -8.83 17.53
N LEU A 20 6.57 -9.32 17.27
CA LEU A 20 7.81 -8.70 17.76
C LEU A 20 8.03 -7.31 17.15
N LEU A 21 7.83 -7.19 15.83
CA LEU A 21 7.88 -5.91 15.12
C LEU A 21 6.75 -4.96 15.56
N SER A 22 5.68 -5.47 16.14
CA SER A 22 4.58 -4.64 16.66
C SER A 22 4.83 -4.17 18.10
N LEU A 23 5.83 -4.70 18.82
CA LEU A 23 6.11 -4.32 20.22
C LEU A 23 6.34 -2.81 20.41
N PRO A 24 7.11 -2.11 19.56
CA PRO A 24 7.31 -0.66 19.73
C PRO A 24 5.98 0.11 19.60
N TYR A 25 5.13 -0.31 18.65
CA TYR A 25 3.81 0.29 18.46
C TYR A 25 2.93 0.09 19.69
N TRP A 26 2.86 -1.14 20.21
CA TRP A 26 2.10 -1.45 21.42
C TRP A 26 2.62 -0.72 22.66
N SER A 27 3.94 -0.66 22.82
CA SER A 27 4.61 0.04 23.92
C SER A 27 4.26 1.53 23.93
N LEU A 28 4.42 2.20 22.79
CA LEU A 28 4.07 3.61 22.62
C LEU A 28 2.56 3.87 22.78
N TYR A 29 1.72 2.98 22.25
CA TYR A 29 0.27 3.16 22.26
C TYR A 29 -0.34 3.00 23.66
N HIS A 30 0.11 2.00 24.42
CA HIS A 30 -0.41 1.70 25.74
C HIS A 30 0.34 2.41 26.88
N ASP A 31 1.38 3.18 26.57
CA ASP A 31 2.26 3.82 27.56
C ASP A 31 2.84 2.78 28.54
N ILE A 32 3.26 1.63 28.00
CA ILE A 32 3.86 0.52 28.76
C ILE A 32 5.26 0.24 28.25
N THR A 33 6.19 -0.03 29.15
CA THR A 33 7.56 -0.42 28.80
C THR A 33 7.60 -1.94 28.54
N LEU A 34 7.57 -2.33 27.27
CA LEU A 34 7.71 -3.73 26.88
C LEU A 34 9.20 -4.08 26.75
N PRO A 35 9.65 -5.27 27.20
CA PRO A 35 11.02 -5.67 26.98
C PRO A 35 11.32 -5.72 25.48
N PHE A 36 12.51 -5.26 25.09
CA PHE A 36 13.00 -5.23 23.71
C PHE A 36 12.24 -4.26 22.76
N SER A 37 11.30 -3.44 23.23
CA SER A 37 10.63 -2.43 22.37
C SER A 37 11.66 -1.54 21.67
N ASP A 38 12.65 -1.03 22.40
CA ASP A 38 13.67 -0.12 21.87
C ASP A 38 14.58 -0.81 20.86
N PHE A 39 14.81 -2.12 21.01
CA PHE A 39 15.58 -2.90 20.06
C PHE A 39 14.86 -3.01 18.70
N PHE A 40 13.53 -3.18 18.71
CA PHE A 40 12.73 -3.28 17.49
C PHE A 40 12.34 -1.91 16.90
N MET A 41 12.62 -0.79 17.57
CA MET A 41 12.34 0.54 17.05
C MET A 41 13.04 0.82 15.72
N LEU A 42 14.34 0.53 15.62
CA LEU A 42 15.13 0.79 14.41
C LEU A 42 14.55 0.11 13.14
N PRO A 43 14.30 -1.23 13.13
CA PRO A 43 13.72 -1.88 11.96
C PRO A 43 12.30 -1.38 11.67
N VAL A 44 11.48 -1.10 12.70
CA VAL A 44 10.12 -0.58 12.52
C VAL A 44 10.13 0.80 11.89
N TRP A 45 10.98 1.71 12.36
CA TRP A 45 11.16 3.04 11.79
C TRP A 45 11.61 2.96 10.33
N THR A 46 12.55 2.08 10.03
CA THR A 46 13.01 1.84 8.65
C THR A 46 11.84 1.40 7.76
N ILE A 47 11.04 0.44 8.22
CA ILE A 47 9.89 -0.06 7.46
C ILE A 47 8.83 1.03 7.29
N HIS A 48 8.56 1.82 8.33
CA HIS A 48 7.61 2.95 8.25
C HIS A 48 8.08 4.01 7.26
N PHE A 49 9.34 4.43 7.32
CA PHE A 49 9.89 5.41 6.38
C PHE A 49 9.80 4.91 4.94
N LEU A 50 10.11 3.64 4.70
CA LEU A 50 9.97 3.02 3.38
C LEU A 50 8.51 2.93 2.91
N ALA A 51 7.54 2.82 3.82
CA ALA A 51 6.12 2.77 3.52
C ALA A 51 5.51 4.13 3.16
N VAL A 52 6.12 5.24 3.61
CA VAL A 52 5.70 6.60 3.20
C VAL A 52 5.86 6.80 1.70
N PHE A 53 6.92 6.25 1.09
CA PHE A 53 7.13 6.41 -0.35
C PHE A 53 5.98 5.86 -1.21
N PRO A 54 5.56 4.58 -1.11
CA PRO A 54 4.42 4.09 -1.86
C PRO A 54 3.14 4.83 -1.49
N HIS A 55 2.94 5.19 -0.21
CA HIS A 55 1.77 5.95 0.24
C HIS A 55 1.63 7.28 -0.53
N GLU A 56 2.67 8.12 -0.51
CA GLU A 56 2.66 9.40 -1.24
C GLU A 56 2.64 9.19 -2.76
N ALA A 57 3.28 8.13 -3.28
CA ALA A 57 3.19 7.79 -4.69
C ALA A 57 1.75 7.43 -5.10
N GLY A 58 0.96 6.82 -4.23
CA GLY A 58 -0.46 6.56 -4.43
C GLY A 58 -1.25 7.86 -4.65
N HIS A 59 -1.08 8.83 -3.74
CA HIS A 59 -1.68 10.16 -3.89
C HIS A 59 -1.25 10.83 -5.19
N LEU A 60 0.05 10.88 -5.45
CA LEU A 60 0.64 11.52 -6.63
C LEU A 60 0.07 10.96 -7.94
N LEU A 61 0.01 9.63 -8.06
CA LEU A 61 -0.49 8.96 -9.26
C LEU A 61 -1.97 9.29 -9.50
N ILE A 62 -2.80 9.31 -8.46
CA ILE A 62 -4.21 9.65 -8.62
C ILE A 62 -4.37 11.13 -8.99
N PHE A 63 -3.65 12.05 -8.35
CA PHE A 63 -3.69 13.46 -8.74
C PHE A 63 -3.35 13.64 -10.22
N TRP A 64 -2.27 13.02 -10.71
CA TRP A 64 -1.91 13.09 -12.13
C TRP A 64 -2.97 12.47 -13.03
N LEU A 65 -3.54 11.32 -12.66
CA LEU A 65 -4.62 10.68 -13.43
C LEU A 65 -5.88 11.56 -13.54
N PHE A 66 -6.16 12.39 -12.55
CA PHE A 66 -7.29 13.33 -12.59
C PHE A 66 -6.89 14.74 -13.03
N GLY A 67 -5.70 14.92 -13.62
CA GLY A 67 -5.29 16.18 -14.22
C GLY A 67 -4.88 17.26 -13.20
N HIS A 68 -4.56 16.87 -11.96
CA HIS A 68 -3.96 17.75 -10.98
C HIS A 68 -2.43 17.66 -11.08
N PRO A 69 -1.73 18.74 -11.45
CA PRO A 69 -0.30 18.80 -11.28
C PRO A 69 0.00 18.61 -9.80
N ALA A 70 0.94 17.73 -9.49
CA ALA A 70 1.28 17.43 -8.11
C ALA A 70 2.77 17.14 -8.02
N MET A 71 3.40 17.61 -6.94
CA MET A 71 4.82 17.41 -6.69
C MET A 71 5.02 16.67 -5.37
N PRO A 72 5.81 15.59 -5.36
CA PRO A 72 6.24 14.99 -4.11
C PRO A 72 7.17 15.96 -3.39
N SER A 73 6.91 16.18 -2.11
CA SER A 73 7.74 16.99 -1.22
C SER A 73 8.15 16.14 -0.03
N PHE A 74 9.35 16.38 0.50
CA PHE A 74 9.82 15.72 1.72
C PHE A 74 9.82 16.72 2.87
N ASP A 75 9.19 16.33 3.96
CA ASP A 75 9.26 17.07 5.22
C ASP A 75 9.52 16.11 6.37
N ILE A 76 10.77 16.12 6.84
CA ILE A 76 11.25 15.27 7.94
C ILE A 76 10.51 15.64 9.24
N LEU A 77 10.11 16.90 9.41
CA LEU A 77 9.39 17.37 10.60
C LEU A 77 7.96 16.82 10.67
N TYR A 78 7.39 16.38 9.54
CA TYR A 78 6.05 15.81 9.46
C TYR A 78 6.07 14.36 8.99
N GLY A 79 7.11 13.61 9.33
CA GLY A 79 7.12 12.15 9.15
C GLY A 79 7.55 11.66 7.77
N GLY A 80 8.11 12.52 6.92
CA GLY A 80 8.86 12.11 5.73
C GLY A 80 8.39 12.75 4.44
N GLY A 81 7.15 12.50 4.00
CA GLY A 81 6.67 12.85 2.66
C GLY A 81 5.28 13.47 2.65
N TRP A 82 5.01 14.31 1.65
CA TRP A 82 3.71 14.90 1.37
C TRP A 82 3.59 15.23 -0.13
N VAL A 83 2.45 14.94 -0.74
CA VAL A 83 2.13 15.41 -2.09
C VAL A 83 1.36 16.72 -2.04
N ARG A 84 1.90 17.76 -2.69
CA ARG A 84 1.20 19.03 -2.88
C ARG A 84 0.46 19.03 -4.22
N PRO A 85 -0.87 18.88 -4.25
CA PRO A 85 -1.65 19.05 -5.48
C PRO A 85 -1.86 20.54 -5.79
N GLU A 86 -1.79 20.86 -7.06
CA GLU A 86 -2.26 22.11 -7.64
C GLU A 86 -3.68 21.93 -8.22
N PRO A 87 -4.41 23.02 -8.52
CA PRO A 87 -5.73 22.92 -9.12
C PRO A 87 -5.73 22.11 -10.42
N GLN A 88 -6.83 21.41 -10.68
CA GLN A 88 -7.01 20.61 -11.89
C GLN A 88 -6.77 21.46 -13.14
N GLN A 89 -5.97 20.96 -14.06
CA GLN A 89 -5.60 21.66 -15.29
C GLN A 89 -6.30 21.01 -16.50
N PRO A 90 -7.11 21.76 -17.28
CA PRO A 90 -7.82 21.22 -18.44
C PRO A 90 -6.89 20.58 -19.48
N TRP A 91 -5.69 21.13 -19.67
CA TRP A 91 -4.72 20.59 -20.62
C TRP A 91 -4.21 19.21 -20.21
N MET A 92 -4.05 18.91 -18.91
CA MET A 92 -3.65 17.59 -18.43
C MET A 92 -4.75 16.56 -18.70
N LEU A 93 -6.01 16.91 -18.42
CA LEU A 93 -7.15 16.05 -18.77
C LEU A 93 -7.20 15.80 -20.29
N GLY A 94 -6.97 16.84 -21.10
CA GLY A 94 -6.85 16.72 -22.55
C GLY A 94 -5.80 15.70 -22.97
N LEU A 95 -4.61 15.74 -22.36
CA LEU A 95 -3.54 14.77 -22.61
C LEU A 95 -3.93 13.33 -22.21
N ILE A 96 -4.62 13.17 -21.08
CA ILE A 96 -5.07 11.86 -20.59
C ILE A 96 -6.09 11.24 -21.53
N TYR A 97 -7.11 12.01 -21.96
CA TYR A 97 -8.10 11.53 -22.92
C TYR A 97 -7.50 11.29 -24.31
N PHE A 98 -6.55 12.14 -24.73
CA PHE A 98 -5.78 11.90 -25.96
C PHE A 98 -5.01 10.58 -25.89
N ALA A 99 -4.30 10.31 -24.78
CA ALA A 99 -3.59 9.06 -24.56
C ALA A 99 -4.53 7.84 -24.56
N MET A 100 -5.70 7.95 -23.90
CA MET A 100 -6.72 6.90 -23.93
C MET A 100 -7.26 6.66 -25.36
N ALA A 101 -7.49 7.72 -26.15
CA ALA A 101 -7.93 7.59 -27.54
C ALA A 101 -6.89 6.88 -28.42
N VAL A 102 -5.62 7.29 -28.32
CA VAL A 102 -4.50 6.65 -29.04
C VAL A 102 -4.37 5.18 -28.64
N LEU A 103 -4.45 4.86 -27.34
CA LEU A 103 -4.44 3.48 -26.86
C LEU A 103 -5.63 2.68 -27.40
N GLY A 104 -6.82 3.28 -27.46
CA GLY A 104 -8.02 2.67 -28.02
C GLY A 104 -7.85 2.30 -29.50
N LEU A 105 -7.30 3.22 -30.31
CA LEU A 105 -6.98 2.97 -31.72
C LEU A 105 -5.96 1.84 -31.87
N TRP A 106 -4.90 1.85 -31.05
CA TRP A 106 -3.88 0.79 -31.05
C TRP A 106 -4.48 -0.58 -30.69
N LEU A 107 -5.30 -0.66 -29.65
CA LEU A 107 -5.99 -1.89 -29.22
C LEU A 107 -6.95 -2.41 -30.30
N HIS A 108 -7.64 -1.50 -30.98
CA HIS A 108 -8.51 -1.84 -32.10
C HIS A 108 -7.70 -2.43 -33.27
N ALA A 109 -6.62 -1.76 -33.69
CA ALA A 109 -5.75 -2.19 -34.78
C ALA A 109 -5.14 -3.59 -34.52
N HIS A 110 -4.75 -3.88 -33.27
CA HIS A 110 -4.22 -5.19 -32.87
C HIS A 110 -5.29 -6.20 -32.43
N LYS A 111 -6.58 -5.92 -32.71
CA LYS A 111 -7.72 -6.82 -32.45
C LYS A 111 -7.81 -7.27 -30.98
N LYS A 112 -7.36 -6.44 -30.04
CA LYS A 112 -7.37 -6.72 -28.59
C LYS A 112 -8.73 -6.38 -27.97
N LYS A 113 -9.80 -7.04 -28.43
CA LYS A 113 -11.20 -6.71 -28.09
C LYS A 113 -11.47 -6.62 -26.59
N ARG A 114 -10.93 -7.53 -25.77
CA ARG A 114 -11.13 -7.53 -24.31
C ARG A 114 -10.63 -6.25 -23.64
N PHE A 115 -9.40 -5.84 -23.97
CA PHE A 115 -8.80 -4.62 -23.43
C PHE A 115 -9.47 -3.37 -23.97
N LEU A 116 -9.90 -3.38 -25.24
CA LEU A 116 -10.67 -2.29 -25.81
C LEU A 116 -12.01 -2.10 -25.08
N MET A 117 -12.76 -3.18 -24.82
CA MET A 117 -14.00 -3.11 -24.03
C MET A 117 -13.77 -2.57 -22.62
N PHE A 118 -12.69 -3.02 -21.96
CA PHE A 118 -12.30 -2.50 -20.66
C PHE A 118 -12.01 -0.99 -20.72
N LEU A 119 -11.24 -0.53 -21.72
CA LEU A 119 -10.94 0.88 -21.91
C LEU A 119 -12.21 1.71 -22.20
N CYS A 120 -13.10 1.21 -23.06
CA CYS A 120 -14.39 1.85 -23.35
C CYS A 120 -15.29 1.98 -22.11
N ALA A 121 -15.21 1.05 -21.16
CA ALA A 121 -15.91 1.15 -19.89
C ALA A 121 -15.18 2.09 -18.91
N LEU A 122 -13.85 2.12 -18.93
CA LEU A 122 -13.04 2.94 -18.04
C LEU A 122 -13.18 4.44 -18.34
N VAL A 123 -13.22 4.85 -19.60
CA VAL A 123 -13.33 6.25 -20.03
C VAL A 123 -14.53 6.98 -19.39
N PRO A 124 -15.79 6.49 -19.49
CA PRO A 124 -16.93 7.18 -18.88
C PRO A 124 -16.87 7.19 -17.34
N VAL A 125 -16.34 6.13 -16.71
CA VAL A 125 -16.14 6.09 -15.24
C VAL A 125 -15.12 7.14 -14.82
N HIS A 126 -13.99 7.22 -15.52
CA HIS A 126 -12.97 8.23 -15.29
C HIS A 126 -13.54 9.64 -15.47
N LEU A 127 -14.29 9.87 -16.56
CA LEU A 127 -14.93 11.16 -16.84
C LEU A 127 -15.88 11.58 -15.73
N ALA A 128 -16.73 10.67 -15.25
CA ALA A 128 -17.64 10.94 -14.14
C ALA A 128 -16.90 11.29 -12.84
N LEU A 129 -15.78 10.62 -12.55
CA LEU A 129 -14.96 10.87 -11.36
C LEU A 129 -14.14 12.17 -11.46
N ALA A 130 -13.64 12.49 -12.65
CA ALA A 130 -12.79 13.67 -12.89
C ALA A 130 -13.51 15.00 -12.62
N PHE A 131 -14.84 15.02 -12.77
CA PHE A 131 -15.67 16.21 -12.58
C PHE A 131 -16.56 16.15 -11.33
N ASN A 132 -16.27 15.25 -10.39
CA ASN A 132 -16.98 15.14 -9.12
C ASN A 132 -15.99 14.91 -7.96
N ILE A 133 -16.39 15.13 -6.71
CA ILE A 133 -15.58 14.90 -5.50
C ILE A 133 -15.03 13.47 -5.37
N GLY A 134 -15.55 12.52 -6.15
CA GLY A 134 -15.10 11.14 -6.21
C GLY A 134 -13.59 10.99 -6.46
N HIS A 135 -12.96 11.84 -7.28
CA HIS A 135 -11.50 11.77 -7.48
C HIS A 135 -10.72 12.10 -6.20
N ASN A 136 -11.19 13.05 -5.39
CA ASN A 136 -10.55 13.39 -4.11
C ASN A 136 -10.69 12.25 -3.10
N ILE A 137 -11.89 11.64 -3.01
CA ILE A 137 -12.13 10.46 -2.17
C ILE A 137 -11.20 9.32 -2.60
N LEU A 138 -11.10 9.07 -3.91
CA LEU A 138 -10.22 8.04 -4.45
C LEU A 138 -8.76 8.32 -4.12
N CYS A 139 -8.29 9.56 -4.30
CA CYS A 139 -6.93 9.96 -3.95
C CYS A 139 -6.60 9.62 -2.50
N LEU A 140 -7.45 10.06 -1.57
CA LEU A 140 -7.24 9.83 -0.14
C LEU A 140 -7.19 8.34 0.22
N TYR A 141 -8.01 7.50 -0.43
CA TYR A 141 -7.92 6.05 -0.23
C TYR A 141 -6.66 5.43 -0.84
N LEU A 142 -6.12 6.01 -1.91
CA LEU A 142 -4.98 5.44 -2.61
C LEU A 142 -3.66 5.65 -1.88
N GLY A 143 -3.56 6.58 -0.92
CA GLY A 143 -2.43 6.62 0.02
C GLY A 143 -2.27 5.30 0.77
N PRO A 144 -3.19 4.96 1.70
CA PRO A 144 -3.15 3.68 2.43
C PRO A 144 -3.27 2.46 1.49
N GLY A 145 -4.06 2.57 0.42
CA GLY A 145 -4.24 1.49 -0.55
C GLY A 145 -2.95 1.12 -1.30
N SER A 146 -2.15 2.11 -1.69
CA SER A 146 -0.86 1.88 -2.36
C SER A 146 0.21 1.34 -1.41
N GLU A 147 0.19 1.74 -0.12
CA GLU A 147 1.01 1.14 0.93
C GLU A 147 0.72 -0.38 1.04
N LEU A 148 -0.56 -0.76 1.12
CA LEU A 148 -0.98 -2.16 1.16
C LEU A 148 -0.58 -2.93 -0.10
N LEU A 149 -0.78 -2.32 -1.28
CA LEU A 149 -0.41 -2.91 -2.55
C LEU A 149 1.10 -3.15 -2.63
N ALA A 150 1.92 -2.15 -2.28
CA ALA A 150 3.37 -2.25 -2.26
C ALA A 150 3.82 -3.33 -1.27
N ALA A 151 3.34 -3.31 -0.02
CA ALA A 151 3.64 -4.31 0.99
C ALA A 151 3.33 -5.73 0.51
N THR A 152 2.19 -5.91 -0.14
CA THR A 152 1.75 -7.20 -0.71
C THR A 152 2.65 -7.65 -1.86
N LEU A 153 2.92 -6.77 -2.83
CA LEU A 153 3.73 -7.10 -4.01
C LEU A 153 5.18 -7.40 -3.64
N PHE A 154 5.77 -6.63 -2.72
CA PHE A 154 7.14 -6.86 -2.24
C PHE A 154 7.24 -8.15 -1.43
N ALA A 155 6.32 -8.40 -0.48
CA ALA A 155 6.28 -9.67 0.24
C ALA A 155 6.10 -10.86 -0.71
N TYR A 156 5.20 -10.77 -1.67
CA TYR A 156 5.00 -11.77 -2.71
C TYR A 156 6.28 -11.97 -3.55
N GLY A 157 6.95 -10.89 -3.94
CA GLY A 157 8.25 -10.95 -4.61
C GLY A 157 9.29 -11.71 -3.80
N CYS A 158 9.43 -11.39 -2.50
CA CYS A 158 10.36 -12.06 -1.60
C CYS A 158 10.01 -13.54 -1.35
N LEU A 159 8.72 -13.89 -1.28
CA LEU A 159 8.28 -15.29 -1.15
C LEU A 159 8.76 -16.14 -2.33
N PHE A 160 8.65 -15.62 -3.56
CA PHE A 160 8.89 -16.39 -4.80
C PHE A 160 10.22 -16.05 -5.50
N ARG A 161 11.07 -15.21 -4.91
CA ARG A 161 12.40 -14.89 -5.44
C ARG A 161 13.25 -16.15 -5.58
N GLY A 162 13.90 -16.31 -6.73
CA GLY A 162 14.70 -17.48 -7.07
C GLY A 162 13.90 -18.68 -7.60
N GLN A 163 12.56 -18.61 -7.61
CA GLN A 163 11.68 -19.61 -8.24
C GLN A 163 11.12 -19.13 -9.59
N ARG A 164 11.34 -17.86 -9.95
CA ARG A 164 10.94 -17.32 -11.27
C ARG A 164 12.15 -17.23 -12.18
N HIS A 165 11.97 -17.66 -13.44
CA HIS A 165 13.00 -17.64 -14.49
C HIS A 165 13.67 -16.26 -14.70
N ALA A 166 12.98 -15.16 -14.38
CA ALA A 166 13.49 -13.80 -14.55
C ALA A 166 14.17 -13.20 -13.31
N THR A 167 14.31 -13.94 -12.19
CA THR A 167 14.94 -13.40 -10.97
C THR A 167 16.39 -13.87 -10.82
N PRO A 168 17.32 -12.99 -10.40
CA PRO A 168 18.70 -13.38 -10.12
C PRO A 168 18.74 -14.58 -9.17
N ARG A 169 19.58 -15.57 -9.47
CA ARG A 169 19.74 -16.78 -8.64
C ARG A 169 20.04 -16.39 -7.20
N ALA A 170 19.32 -17.00 -6.26
CA ALA A 170 19.48 -16.81 -4.83
C ALA A 170 20.94 -17.10 -4.39
N ALA A 171 21.65 -16.07 -3.95
CA ALA A 171 22.99 -16.22 -3.36
C ALA A 171 22.92 -16.77 -1.93
N LYS A 172 24.05 -17.26 -1.39
CA LYS A 172 24.18 -17.62 0.04
C LYS A 172 24.03 -16.32 0.87
N GLY A 173 22.82 -16.08 1.40
CA GLY A 173 22.42 -14.83 2.07
C GLY A 173 21.00 -14.36 1.73
N ASP A 174 20.44 -14.87 0.63
CA ASP A 174 19.12 -14.50 0.13
C ASP A 174 17.97 -14.91 1.08
N VAL A 175 18.17 -15.91 1.94
CA VAL A 175 17.15 -16.35 2.90
C VAL A 175 16.86 -15.27 3.93
N ALA A 176 17.88 -14.62 4.49
CA ALA A 176 17.69 -13.55 5.47
C ALA A 176 16.97 -12.35 4.84
N LEU A 177 17.43 -11.91 3.67
CA LEU A 177 16.80 -10.81 2.93
C LEU A 177 15.33 -11.11 2.58
N ARG A 178 15.04 -12.34 2.10
CA ARG A 178 13.68 -12.77 1.78
C ARG A 178 12.80 -12.82 3.04
N SER A 179 13.31 -13.42 4.12
CA SER A 179 12.59 -13.44 5.40
C SER A 179 12.28 -12.02 5.88
N CYS A 180 13.27 -11.12 5.91
CA CYS A 180 13.07 -9.73 6.32
C CYS A 180 12.06 -9.00 5.43
N GLY A 181 12.13 -9.18 4.11
CA GLY A 181 11.17 -8.56 3.19
C GLY A 181 9.74 -9.08 3.35
N VAL A 182 9.58 -10.39 3.58
CA VAL A 182 8.27 -10.99 3.89
C VAL A 182 7.75 -10.49 5.23
N SER A 183 8.59 -10.47 6.28
CA SER A 183 8.23 -9.92 7.59
C SER A 183 7.80 -8.47 7.51
N ALA A 184 8.54 -7.63 6.79
CA ALA A 184 8.23 -6.21 6.62
C ALA A 184 6.88 -5.98 5.92
N GLY A 185 6.60 -6.72 4.84
CA GLY A 185 5.32 -6.60 4.14
C GLY A 185 4.14 -7.10 4.97
N ILE A 186 4.27 -8.25 5.67
CA ILE A 186 3.21 -8.74 6.58
C ILE A 186 2.99 -7.74 7.72
N TYR A 187 4.08 -7.22 8.31
CA TYR A 187 4.00 -6.21 9.35
C TYR A 187 3.24 -4.96 8.90
N LEU A 188 3.53 -4.41 7.71
CA LEU A 188 2.80 -3.24 7.19
C LEU A 188 1.31 -3.51 7.00
N ILE A 189 0.95 -4.70 6.50
CA ILE A 189 -0.46 -5.09 6.34
C ILE A 189 -1.15 -5.17 7.70
N VAL A 190 -0.53 -5.84 8.68
CA VAL A 190 -1.08 -6.00 10.03
C VAL A 190 -1.15 -4.67 10.78
N LYS A 191 -0.14 -3.80 10.64
CA LYS A 191 -0.15 -2.43 11.16
C LYS A 191 -1.35 -1.65 10.62
N ASN A 192 -1.60 -1.70 9.30
CA ASN A 192 -2.78 -1.06 8.71
C ASN A 192 -4.09 -1.64 9.27
N MET A 193 -4.18 -2.95 9.48
CA MET A 193 -5.35 -3.56 10.14
C MET A 193 -5.55 -3.03 11.56
N PHE A 194 -4.49 -2.92 12.37
CA PHE A 194 -4.60 -2.38 13.73
C PHE A 194 -5.02 -0.91 13.73
N GLN A 195 -4.36 -0.08 12.91
CA GLN A 195 -4.69 1.35 12.82
C GLN A 195 -6.14 1.57 12.38
N MET A 196 -6.62 0.84 11.36
CA MET A 196 -8.01 0.96 10.91
C MET A 196 -8.99 0.39 11.93
N GLY A 197 -8.65 -0.73 12.58
CA GLY A 197 -9.46 -1.32 13.65
C GLY A 197 -9.65 -0.36 14.83
N GLU A 198 -8.59 0.33 15.25
CA GLU A 198 -8.68 1.33 16.32
C GLU A 198 -9.61 2.49 15.95
N VAL A 199 -9.51 3.00 14.72
CA VAL A 199 -10.41 4.03 14.18
C VAL A 199 -11.86 3.54 14.15
N MET A 200 -12.09 2.29 13.76
CA MET A 200 -13.43 1.69 13.69
C MET A 200 -14.08 1.53 15.06
N PHE A 201 -13.32 1.10 16.07
CA PHE A 201 -13.85 0.79 17.41
C PHE A 201 -13.75 1.96 18.39
N GLY A 202 -13.62 3.18 17.87
CA GLY A 202 -13.78 4.41 18.64
C GLY A 202 -12.73 4.61 19.73
N ARG A 203 -11.60 3.90 19.67
CA ARG A 203 -10.47 4.21 20.54
C ARG A 203 -9.78 5.43 19.91
N PRO A 204 -9.85 6.62 20.52
CA PRO A 204 -9.16 7.76 19.99
C PRO A 204 -7.68 7.38 19.94
N LEU A 205 -7.10 7.34 18.73
CA LEU A 205 -5.65 7.28 18.57
C LEU A 205 -5.09 8.44 19.41
N ARG A 206 -4.50 8.09 20.56
CA ARG A 206 -3.89 9.05 21.51
C ARG A 206 -2.70 9.76 20.90
N PHE A 207 -2.27 9.36 19.70
CA PHE A 207 -1.56 10.22 18.74
C PHE A 207 -2.47 11.35 18.21
N ARG A 208 -3.15 12.05 19.12
CA ARG A 208 -3.64 13.40 18.91
C ARG A 208 -2.42 14.24 18.54
N TYR A 209 -2.44 14.84 17.36
CA TYR A 209 -1.96 16.20 17.18
C TYR A 209 -0.63 16.50 17.90
N SER A 210 0.44 15.76 17.63
CA SER A 210 1.74 16.41 17.75
C SER A 210 1.89 17.21 16.45
N PRO A 211 2.03 18.54 16.48
CA PRO A 211 2.41 19.31 15.30
C PRO A 211 3.74 18.85 14.69
N THR A 212 4.45 17.91 15.34
CA THR A 212 5.73 17.33 14.90
C THR A 212 5.65 15.87 14.41
N THR A 213 4.49 15.20 14.39
CA THR A 213 4.41 13.78 13.98
C THR A 213 3.67 13.52 12.68
N GLY A 214 3.35 14.56 11.91
CA GLY A 214 2.97 14.36 10.51
C GLY A 214 1.57 13.82 10.25
N ARG A 215 1.10 14.07 9.03
CA ARG A 215 -0.20 13.64 8.52
C ARG A 215 -0.18 12.12 8.36
N TYR A 216 -0.66 11.39 9.37
CA TYR A 216 -0.82 9.95 9.27
C TYR A 216 -2.08 9.58 8.48
N ILE A 217 -2.13 8.32 8.01
CA ILE A 217 -3.29 7.61 7.41
C ILE A 217 -4.66 8.00 8.01
N THR A 218 -4.72 8.33 9.30
CA THR A 218 -5.93 8.81 9.96
C THR A 218 -6.50 10.11 9.41
N ASP A 219 -5.64 11.05 8.97
CA ASP A 219 -6.04 12.31 8.35
C ASP A 219 -6.74 12.04 7.00
N ASP A 220 -6.21 11.10 6.21
CA ASP A 220 -6.82 10.70 4.94
C ASP A 220 -8.20 10.10 5.15
N ILE A 221 -8.34 9.18 6.10
CA ILE A 221 -9.62 8.52 6.39
C ILE A 221 -10.65 9.48 6.98
N GLN A 222 -10.23 10.44 7.80
CA GLN A 222 -11.12 11.50 8.28
C GLN A 222 -11.62 12.40 7.14
N LYS A 223 -10.74 12.80 6.23
CA LYS A 223 -11.12 13.58 5.04
C LYS A 223 -12.03 12.79 4.10
N VAL A 224 -11.78 11.49 3.93
CA VAL A 224 -12.69 10.61 3.18
C VAL A 224 -14.08 10.63 3.80
N ALA A 225 -14.18 10.41 5.12
CA ALA A 225 -15.46 10.43 5.82
C ALA A 225 -16.18 11.77 5.63
N GLN A 226 -15.45 12.88 5.75
CA GLN A 226 -15.97 14.22 5.51
C GLN A 226 -16.49 14.42 4.08
N PHE A 227 -15.72 14.03 3.06
CA PHE A 227 -16.09 14.24 1.65
C PHE A 227 -17.18 13.29 1.15
N SER A 228 -17.26 12.08 1.72
CA SER A 228 -18.24 11.06 1.34
C SER A 228 -19.54 11.14 2.15
N GLY A 229 -19.57 11.89 3.25
CA GLY A 229 -20.68 11.89 4.21
C GLY A 229 -20.79 10.59 5.01
N LEU A 230 -19.78 9.72 4.95
CA LEU A 230 -19.73 8.47 5.71
C LEU A 230 -19.25 8.73 7.15
N SER A 231 -19.54 7.81 8.05
CA SER A 231 -18.89 7.80 9.36
C SER A 231 -17.40 7.44 9.22
N VAL A 232 -16.56 7.97 10.10
CA VAL A 232 -15.11 7.64 10.12
C VAL A 232 -14.86 6.13 10.24
N PRO A 233 -15.59 5.36 11.08
CA PRO A 233 -15.49 3.89 11.11
C PRO A 233 -15.83 3.23 9.77
N ALA A 234 -16.87 3.69 9.07
CA ALA A 234 -17.23 3.14 7.76
C ALA A 234 -16.13 3.42 6.74
N ALA A 235 -15.55 4.61 6.71
CA ALA A 235 -14.44 4.95 5.84
C ALA A 235 -13.20 4.07 6.11
N ALA A 236 -12.84 3.87 7.39
CA ALA A 236 -11.73 3.03 7.81
C ALA A 236 -11.91 1.54 7.45
N SER A 237 -13.16 1.04 7.47
CA SER A 237 -13.47 -0.35 7.18
C SER A 237 -13.03 -0.81 5.79
N VAL A 238 -13.00 0.11 4.81
CA VAL A 238 -12.57 -0.18 3.44
C VAL A 238 -11.11 -0.61 3.40
N ILE A 239 -10.23 0.17 4.04
CA ILE A 239 -8.80 -0.14 4.12
C ILE A 239 -8.55 -1.36 5.02
N PHE A 240 -9.32 -1.52 6.10
CA PHE A 240 -9.25 -2.70 6.95
C PHE A 240 -9.54 -3.99 6.16
N ILE A 241 -10.63 -4.02 5.39
CA ILE A 241 -11.01 -5.16 4.56
C ILE A 241 -9.94 -5.40 3.49
N ALA A 242 -9.44 -4.35 2.84
CA ALA A 242 -8.36 -4.47 1.85
C ALA A 242 -7.10 -5.12 2.47
N ALA A 243 -6.71 -4.72 3.68
CA ALA A 243 -5.58 -5.30 4.38
C ALA A 243 -5.80 -6.79 4.71
N VAL A 244 -7.01 -7.16 5.16
CA VAL A 244 -7.39 -8.58 5.37
C VAL A 244 -7.27 -9.37 4.06
N CYS A 245 -7.77 -8.83 2.95
CA CYS A 245 -7.69 -9.47 1.64
C CYS A 245 -6.22 -9.64 1.19
N CYS A 246 -5.36 -8.64 1.39
CA CYS A 246 -3.93 -8.71 1.10
C CYS A 246 -3.24 -9.83 1.91
N LEU A 247 -3.51 -9.92 3.21
CA LEU A 247 -2.94 -10.98 4.06
C LEU A 247 -3.46 -12.36 3.65
N ALA A 248 -4.75 -12.49 3.35
CA ALA A 248 -5.35 -13.73 2.87
C ALA A 248 -4.73 -14.17 1.53
N PHE A 249 -4.50 -13.23 0.61
CA PHE A 249 -3.82 -13.50 -0.65
C PHE A 249 -2.40 -14.04 -0.44
N LEU A 250 -1.59 -13.40 0.40
CA LEU A 250 -0.23 -13.87 0.70
C LEU A 250 -0.24 -15.25 1.36
N THR A 251 -1.19 -15.49 2.26
CA THR A 251 -1.38 -16.78 2.92
C THR A 251 -1.70 -17.85 1.88
N TYR A 252 -2.70 -17.61 1.04
CA TYR A 252 -3.09 -18.53 -0.03
C TYR A 252 -1.93 -18.83 -0.97
N ALA A 253 -1.21 -17.79 -1.43
CA ALA A 253 -0.07 -17.94 -2.31
C ALA A 253 1.05 -18.78 -1.66
N ALA A 254 1.38 -18.54 -0.40
CA ALA A 254 2.42 -19.24 0.32
C ALA A 254 2.08 -20.72 0.60
N MET A 255 0.79 -21.05 0.78
CA MET A 255 0.34 -22.40 1.11
C MET A 255 0.08 -23.28 -0.12
N THR A 256 -0.33 -22.71 -1.25
CA THR A 256 -0.73 -23.48 -2.45
C THR A 256 0.39 -23.74 -3.44
N LYS A 257 1.37 -22.83 -3.56
CA LYS A 257 2.46 -22.99 -4.55
C LYS A 257 3.51 -23.96 -4.04
N ASN A 258 3.41 -25.22 -4.47
CA ASN A 258 4.43 -26.22 -4.22
C ASN A 258 5.69 -25.95 -5.07
N PRO A 259 6.90 -25.96 -4.49
CA PRO A 259 8.16 -25.75 -5.24
C PRO A 259 8.45 -26.77 -6.34
N LYS A 260 7.68 -27.87 -6.39
CA LYS A 260 7.91 -29.02 -7.28
C LYS A 260 7.19 -28.93 -8.62
N GLU A 261 6.22 -28.03 -8.78
CA GLU A 261 5.40 -27.93 -10.02
C GLU A 261 5.98 -26.96 -11.07
N SER A 262 7.13 -26.35 -10.78
CA SER A 262 7.78 -25.37 -11.66
C SER A 262 9.21 -25.75 -12.07
N ALA A 263 9.54 -27.05 -12.02
CA ALA A 263 10.81 -27.62 -12.46
C ALA A 263 10.61 -28.45 -13.73
#